data_AF-A0A6V8EP10-F1
#
_entry.id   AF-A0A6V8EP10-F1
#
_cell.length_a   1.000
_cell.length_b   1.000
_cell.length_c   1.000
_cell.angle_alpha   90.00
_cell.angle_beta   90.00
_cell.angle_gamma   90.00
#
_symmetry.space_group_name_H-M   'P 1'
#
loop_
_entity.id
_entity.type
_entity.pdbx_description
1 polymer ?
#
loop_
_entity_poly.entity_id
_entity_poly.type
_entity_poly.pdbx_seq_one_letter_code
_entity_poly.pdbx_strand_id
1 'polypeptide(L)'
;MGFSICCLSCDAPDIAGSQRCKSCISSHVKVRDKISSGPATTKADRLSREFVTMLANPLDFIENSEHSVTMTYYKSLIDAHQGTSQPKTAKEVKERFEAQRKKKERSLIRDVASNRKRTPETLGPEEIEELLSKISDKAPEAPDSFWEELLEDVNDLLEED
;
A
#
# COMPACT_ATOMS: atom_id res chain seq x y z
N MET A 1 -3.36 2.39 -12.82
CA MET A 1 -3.18 1.34 -13.84
C MET A 1 -2.29 1.92 -14.92
N GLY A 2 -1.05 1.47 -15.07
CA GLY A 2 -0.02 2.07 -15.95
C GLY A 2 -0.24 1.82 -17.45
N PHE A 3 -1.48 1.87 -17.92
CA PHE A 3 -1.86 1.70 -19.33
C PHE A 3 -3.03 2.64 -19.68
N SER A 4 -3.09 3.82 -19.04
CA SER A 4 -4.09 4.83 -19.39
C SER A 4 -4.01 5.19 -20.87
N ILE A 5 -2.81 5.21 -21.44
CA ILE A 5 -2.61 5.59 -22.83
C ILE A 5 -3.33 4.70 -23.84
N CYS A 6 -3.41 3.39 -23.60
CA CYS A 6 -4.15 2.47 -24.47
C CYS A 6 -5.67 2.74 -24.45
N CYS A 7 -6.19 3.25 -23.34
CA CYS A 7 -7.57 3.69 -23.26
C CYS A 7 -7.77 5.03 -23.97
N LEU A 8 -6.81 5.96 -23.83
CA LEU A 8 -6.86 7.30 -24.44
C LEU A 8 -6.72 7.26 -25.97
N SER A 9 -6.04 6.25 -26.51
CA SER A 9 -5.92 6.04 -27.95
C SER A 9 -7.03 5.18 -28.56
N CYS A 10 -8.01 4.74 -27.75
CA CYS A 10 -9.11 3.91 -28.21
C CYS A 10 -10.18 4.76 -28.92
N ASP A 11 -10.67 4.27 -30.06
CA ASP A 11 -11.78 4.85 -30.84
C ASP A 11 -13.17 4.53 -30.27
N ALA A 12 -13.25 3.78 -29.17
CA ALA A 12 -14.52 3.44 -28.55
C ALA A 12 -15.20 4.69 -27.96
N PRO A 13 -16.54 4.80 -28.04
CA PRO A 13 -17.26 5.90 -27.41
C PRO A 13 -17.08 5.85 -25.90
N ASP A 14 -16.98 7.03 -25.28
CA ASP A 14 -16.79 7.18 -23.82
C ASP A 14 -18.09 6.88 -23.04
N ILE A 15 -18.45 5.61 -23.03
CA ILE A 15 -19.62 5.07 -22.34
C ILE A 15 -19.11 4.15 -21.23
N ALA A 16 -19.33 4.57 -19.98
CA ALA A 16 -18.94 3.80 -18.81
C ALA A 16 -19.51 2.38 -18.85
N GLY A 17 -18.64 1.39 -18.69
CA GLY A 17 -19.04 -0.02 -18.61
C GLY A 17 -19.38 -0.70 -19.94
N SER A 18 -19.03 -0.09 -21.08
CA SER A 18 -19.20 -0.74 -22.39
C SER A 18 -18.51 -2.11 -22.45
N GLN A 19 -19.11 -3.07 -23.17
CA GLN A 19 -18.54 -4.41 -23.31
C GLN A 19 -17.17 -4.39 -24.00
N ARG A 20 -17.00 -3.48 -24.95
CA ARG A 20 -15.71 -3.27 -25.62
C ARG A 20 -14.63 -2.88 -24.62
N CYS A 21 -14.87 -1.84 -23.80
CA CYS A 21 -13.90 -1.41 -22.78
C CYS A 21 -13.58 -2.53 -21.77
N LYS A 22 -14.58 -3.31 -21.33
CA LYS A 22 -14.35 -4.46 -20.44
C LYS A 22 -13.41 -5.49 -21.08
N SER A 23 -13.62 -5.82 -22.35
CA SER A 23 -12.78 -6.76 -23.07
C SER A 23 -11.34 -6.25 -23.23
N CYS A 24 -11.16 -4.99 -23.66
CA CYS A 24 -9.85 -4.35 -23.77
C CYS A 24 -9.10 -4.35 -22.45
N ILE A 25 -9.74 -3.89 -21.36
CA ILE A 25 -9.13 -3.86 -20.03
C ILE A 25 -8.69 -5.26 -19.59
N SER A 26 -9.54 -6.27 -19.79
CA SER A 26 -9.20 -7.66 -19.44
C SER A 26 -7.99 -8.19 -20.21
N SER A 27 -7.88 -7.86 -21.50
CA SER A 27 -6.76 -8.25 -22.35
C SER A 27 -5.47 -7.53 -21.94
N HIS A 28 -5.54 -6.23 -21.66
CA HIS A 28 -4.39 -5.45 -21.19
C HIS A 28 -3.83 -5.98 -19.87
N VAL A 29 -4.71 -6.32 -18.91
CA VAL A 29 -4.28 -6.90 -17.64
C VAL A 29 -3.55 -8.23 -17.87
N LYS A 30 -4.10 -9.13 -18.69
CA LYS A 30 -3.45 -10.42 -19.01
C LYS A 30 -2.07 -10.23 -19.66
N VAL A 31 -1.96 -9.31 -20.63
CA VAL A 31 -0.70 -9.03 -21.32
C VAL A 31 0.32 -8.44 -20.36
N ARG A 32 -0.08 -7.46 -19.55
CA ARG A 32 0.79 -6.87 -18.53
C ARG A 32 1.28 -7.92 -17.55
N ASP A 33 0.38 -8.74 -17.01
CA ASP A 33 0.74 -9.73 -16.00
C ASP A 33 1.70 -10.78 -16.59
N LYS A 34 1.50 -11.17 -17.86
CA LYS A 34 2.42 -12.05 -18.59
C LYS A 34 3.80 -11.42 -18.76
N ILE A 35 3.86 -10.16 -19.22
CA ILE A 35 5.12 -9.43 -19.44
C ILE A 35 5.81 -9.13 -18.12
N SER A 36 5.09 -8.91 -17.02
CA SER A 36 5.68 -8.64 -15.70
C SER A 36 6.03 -9.91 -14.93
N SER A 37 5.58 -11.08 -15.37
CA SER A 37 5.87 -12.35 -14.69
C SER A 37 7.32 -12.78 -14.87
N GLY A 38 8.00 -13.04 -13.75
CA GLY A 38 9.36 -13.60 -13.73
C GLY A 38 10.45 -12.72 -14.37
N PRO A 39 11.69 -13.23 -14.44
CA PRO A 39 12.80 -12.57 -15.12
C PRO A 39 12.65 -12.67 -16.64
N ALA A 40 13.16 -11.65 -17.36
CA ALA A 40 13.06 -11.61 -18.81
C ALA A 40 13.97 -12.66 -19.47
N THR A 41 13.37 -13.62 -20.19
CA THR A 41 14.10 -14.77 -20.74
C THR A 41 14.67 -14.52 -22.14
N THR A 42 14.02 -13.65 -22.92
CA THR A 42 14.41 -13.35 -24.31
C THR A 42 14.66 -11.85 -24.51
N LYS A 43 15.38 -11.49 -25.58
CA LYS A 43 15.55 -10.08 -25.96
C LYS A 43 14.21 -9.40 -26.24
N ALA A 44 13.27 -10.12 -26.84
CA ALA A 44 11.91 -9.62 -27.11
C ALA A 44 11.14 -9.33 -25.81
N ASP A 45 11.30 -10.16 -24.78
CA ASP A 45 10.70 -9.95 -23.47
C ASP A 45 11.27 -8.70 -22.78
N ARG A 46 12.59 -8.51 -22.83
CA ARG A 46 13.24 -7.28 -22.31
C ARG A 46 12.73 -6.03 -23.00
N LEU A 47 12.73 -6.02 -24.33
CA LEU A 47 12.21 -4.92 -25.14
C LEU A 47 10.73 -4.64 -24.84
N SER A 48 9.92 -5.70 -24.70
CA SER A 48 8.51 -5.56 -24.36
C SER A 48 8.33 -4.88 -23.01
N ARG A 49 9.12 -5.26 -21.99
CA ARG A 49 9.09 -4.62 -20.67
C ARG A 49 9.48 -3.15 -20.73
N GLU A 50 10.52 -2.81 -21.48
CA GLU A 50 10.93 -1.42 -21.70
C GLU A 50 9.79 -0.59 -22.31
N PHE A 51 9.13 -1.10 -23.36
CA PHE A 51 7.97 -0.42 -23.93
C PHE A 51 6.82 -0.26 -22.93
N VAL A 52 6.52 -1.30 -22.13
CA VAL A 52 5.48 -1.20 -21.11
C VAL A 52 5.84 -0.14 -20.06
N THR A 53 7.11 -0.03 -19.66
CA THR A 53 7.55 1.02 -18.72
C THR A 53 7.42 2.42 -19.32
N MET A 54 7.77 2.60 -20.60
CA MET A 54 7.60 3.88 -21.29
C MET A 54 6.12 4.28 -21.39
N LEU A 55 5.25 3.34 -21.74
CA LEU A 55 3.80 3.60 -21.83
C LEU A 55 3.16 3.86 -20.46
N ALA A 56 3.72 3.31 -19.38
CA ALA A 56 3.22 3.52 -18.03
C ALA A 56 3.53 4.92 -17.50
N ASN A 57 4.69 5.49 -17.85
CA ASN A 57 5.04 6.87 -17.53
C ASN A 57 5.76 7.56 -18.69
N PRO A 58 5.02 8.07 -19.70
CA PRO A 58 5.64 8.73 -20.87
C PRO A 58 6.47 9.96 -20.52
N LEU A 59 6.21 10.60 -19.37
CA LEU A 59 6.88 11.82 -18.94
C LEU A 59 8.38 11.64 -18.74
N ASP A 60 8.79 10.47 -18.26
CA ASP A 60 10.20 10.18 -17.95
C ASP A 60 11.03 9.94 -19.23
N PHE A 61 10.37 9.76 -20.38
CA PHE A 61 10.99 9.36 -21.64
C PHE A 61 10.79 10.39 -22.77
N ILE A 62 10.40 11.63 -22.43
CA ILE A 62 10.22 12.71 -23.41
C ILE A 62 11.53 13.06 -24.13
N GLU A 63 12.67 12.94 -23.45
CA GLU A 63 13.99 13.24 -24.02
C GLU A 63 14.65 12.02 -24.70
N ASN A 64 13.93 10.90 -24.82
CA ASN A 64 14.45 9.71 -25.48
C ASN A 64 14.73 9.99 -26.97
N SER A 65 15.90 9.57 -27.46
CA SER A 65 16.35 9.84 -28.83
C SER A 65 15.41 9.31 -29.92
N GLU A 66 14.78 8.15 -29.69
CA GLU A 66 13.93 7.49 -30.68
C GLU A 66 12.43 7.72 -30.43
N HIS A 67 12.03 7.79 -29.16
CA HIS A 67 10.62 7.79 -28.77
C HIS A 67 10.08 9.15 -28.31
N SER A 68 10.91 10.20 -28.24
CA SER A 68 10.54 11.55 -27.77
C SER A 68 9.23 12.08 -28.36
N VAL A 69 9.08 12.01 -29.69
CA VAL A 69 7.89 12.49 -30.41
C VAL A 69 6.63 11.75 -29.92
N THR A 70 6.70 10.42 -29.83
CA THR A 70 5.56 9.60 -29.38
C THR A 70 5.25 9.81 -27.89
N MET A 71 6.27 9.92 -27.04
CA MET A 71 6.09 10.15 -25.60
C MET A 71 5.50 11.53 -25.32
N THR A 72 5.89 12.54 -26.10
CA THR A 72 5.30 13.89 -26.05
C THR A 72 3.83 13.90 -26.44
N TYR A 73 3.47 13.14 -27.48
CA TYR A 73 2.07 12.97 -27.86
C TYR A 73 1.26 12.24 -26.78
N TYR A 74 1.82 11.20 -26.17
CA TYR A 74 1.14 10.51 -25.08
C TYR A 74 0.98 11.38 -23.83
N LYS A 75 1.95 12.22 -23.52
CA LYS A 75 1.83 13.26 -22.50
C LYS A 75 0.64 14.18 -22.79
N SER A 76 0.52 14.70 -24.02
CA SER A 76 -0.55 15.65 -24.33
C SER A 76 -1.94 15.03 -24.20
N LEU A 77 -2.10 13.74 -24.55
CA LEU A 77 -3.34 12.99 -24.31
C LEU A 77 -3.64 12.84 -22.81
N ILE A 78 -2.62 12.52 -22.01
CA ILE A 78 -2.78 12.40 -20.55
C ILE A 78 -3.16 13.75 -19.94
N ASP A 79 -2.48 14.83 -20.32
CA ASP A 79 -2.75 16.18 -19.85
C ASP A 79 -4.17 16.64 -20.22
N ALA A 80 -4.61 16.33 -21.45
CA ALA A 80 -5.98 16.62 -21.90
C ALA A 80 -7.03 15.84 -21.10
N HIS A 81 -6.78 14.57 -20.80
CA HIS A 81 -7.70 13.73 -20.04
C HIS A 81 -7.73 14.05 -18.54
N GLN A 82 -6.58 14.31 -17.92
CA GLN A 82 -6.50 14.68 -16.51
C GLN A 82 -6.98 16.13 -16.28
N GLY A 83 -6.99 16.93 -17.35
CA GLY A 83 -7.24 18.37 -17.30
C GLY A 83 -6.11 19.10 -16.57
N THR A 84 -6.23 20.42 -16.46
CA THR A 84 -5.42 21.18 -15.51
C THR A 84 -5.91 20.85 -14.10
N SER A 85 -5.39 19.78 -13.51
CA SER A 85 -5.43 19.64 -12.05
C SER A 85 -4.71 20.88 -11.52
N GLN A 86 -5.46 21.86 -10.98
CA GLN A 86 -4.85 23.05 -10.44
C GLN A 86 -3.78 22.63 -9.43
N PRO A 87 -2.59 23.24 -9.44
CA PRO A 87 -1.60 22.98 -8.41
C PRO A 87 -2.29 23.26 -7.08
N LYS A 88 -2.53 22.20 -6.29
CA LYS A 88 -3.22 22.32 -5.00
C LYS A 88 -2.43 23.31 -4.16
N THR A 89 -2.94 24.51 -4.00
CA THR A 89 -2.29 25.48 -3.12
C THR A 89 -2.22 24.91 -1.71
N ALA A 90 -1.23 25.33 -0.91
CA ALA A 90 -1.11 24.87 0.47
C ALA A 90 -2.40 25.06 1.29
N LYS A 91 -3.24 26.04 0.90
CA LYS A 91 -4.57 26.27 1.46
C LYS A 91 -5.55 25.15 1.13
N GLU A 92 -5.68 24.75 -0.14
CA GLU A 92 -6.57 23.65 -0.55
C GLU A 92 -6.17 22.31 0.07
N VAL A 93 -4.86 22.09 0.24
CA VAL A 93 -4.34 20.91 0.94
C VAL A 93 -4.80 20.92 2.40
N LYS A 94 -4.63 22.04 3.11
CA LYS A 94 -5.12 22.21 4.49
C LYS A 94 -6.63 22.02 4.60
N GLU A 95 -7.42 22.62 3.71
CA GLU A 95 -8.88 22.47 3.70
C GLU A 95 -9.32 21.01 3.50
N ARG A 96 -8.63 20.25 2.64
CA ARG A 96 -8.90 18.80 2.49
C ARG A 96 -8.56 18.02 3.76
N PHE A 97 -7.43 18.32 4.41
CA PHE A 97 -7.06 17.70 5.68
C PHE A 97 -8.05 18.03 6.79
N GLU A 98 -8.53 19.28 6.87
CA GLU A 98 -9.56 19.69 7.82
C GLU A 98 -10.90 19.00 7.53
N ALA A 99 -11.29 18.88 6.26
CA ALA A 99 -12.49 18.15 5.86
C ALA A 99 -12.39 16.65 6.19
N GLN A 100 -11.22 16.03 6.05
CA GLN A 100 -10.98 14.65 6.47
C GLN A 100 -11.03 14.50 8.00
N ARG A 101 -10.41 15.41 8.76
CA ARG A 101 -10.47 15.41 10.24
C ARG A 101 -11.90 15.56 10.78
N LYS A 102 -12.76 16.31 10.07
CA LYS A 102 -14.17 16.48 10.43
C LYS A 102 -15.01 15.23 10.13
N LYS A 103 -14.55 14.33 9.26
CA LYS A 103 -15.22 13.03 9.05
C LYS A 103 -14.91 12.13 10.25
N LYS A 104 -15.97 11.67 10.94
CA LYS A 104 -15.82 10.64 11.97
C LYS A 104 -15.32 9.35 11.30
N GLU A 105 -14.11 8.92 11.63
CA GLU A 105 -13.59 7.61 11.24
C GLU A 105 -14.42 6.54 11.94
N ARG A 106 -15.36 5.92 11.20
CA ARG A 106 -15.96 4.65 11.61
C ARG A 106 -14.99 3.55 11.21
N SER A 107 -13.99 3.30 12.04
CA SER A 107 -13.10 2.17 11.77
C SER A 107 -13.80 0.91 12.26
N LEU A 108 -14.13 0.03 11.31
CA LEU A 108 -14.81 -1.25 11.60
C LEU A 108 -14.03 -2.07 12.65
N ILE A 109 -12.69 -1.97 12.64
CA ILE A 109 -11.82 -2.63 13.61
C ILE A 109 -11.98 -2.03 15.01
N ARG A 110 -12.08 -0.70 15.14
CA ARG A 110 -12.28 -0.03 16.44
C ARG A 110 -13.67 -0.31 17.00
N ASP A 111 -14.70 -0.30 16.14
CA ASP A 111 -16.08 -0.58 16.54
C ASP A 111 -16.25 -2.05 16.98
N VAL A 112 -15.54 -3.00 16.38
CA VAL A 112 -15.55 -4.41 16.78
C VAL A 112 -14.70 -4.66 18.04
N ALA A 113 -13.52 -4.03 18.15
CA ALA A 113 -12.66 -4.17 19.33
C ALA A 113 -13.22 -3.48 20.58
N SER A 114 -13.93 -2.35 20.43
CA SER A 114 -14.51 -1.61 21.57
C SER A 114 -15.85 -2.18 22.04
N ASN A 115 -16.49 -3.06 21.26
CA ASN A 115 -17.74 -3.74 21.66
C ASN A 115 -17.54 -4.94 22.59
N ARG A 116 -16.29 -5.28 22.95
CA ARG A 116 -16.08 -6.11 24.15
C ARG A 116 -16.53 -5.28 25.34
N LYS A 117 -17.65 -5.67 25.96
CA LYS A 117 -18.03 -5.21 27.30
C LYS A 117 -16.83 -5.47 28.20
N ARG A 118 -16.01 -4.44 28.46
CA ARG A 118 -14.99 -4.52 29.51
C ARG A 118 -15.79 -4.65 30.81
N THR A 119 -15.84 -5.85 31.35
CA THR A 119 -16.28 -6.02 32.74
C THR A 119 -15.31 -5.22 33.60
N PRO A 120 -15.80 -4.37 34.53
CA PRO A 120 -14.93 -3.61 35.44
C PRO A 120 -14.22 -4.51 36.45
N GLU A 121 -14.54 -5.81 36.44
CA GLU A 121 -14.00 -6.84 37.28
C GLU A 121 -12.58 -7.18 36.80
N THR A 122 -11.60 -6.66 37.53
CA THR A 122 -10.22 -7.11 37.46
C THR A 122 -10.15 -8.50 38.08
N LEU A 123 -9.58 -9.46 37.35
CA LEU A 123 -9.38 -10.81 37.88
C LEU A 123 -8.64 -10.76 39.21
N GLY A 124 -9.12 -11.54 40.19
CA GLY A 124 -8.42 -11.73 41.45
C GLY A 124 -7.11 -12.49 41.25
N PRO A 125 -6.16 -12.41 42.19
CA PRO A 125 -4.88 -13.12 42.09
C PRO A 125 -5.04 -14.64 41.93
N GLU A 126 -6.04 -15.22 42.60
CA GLU A 126 -6.36 -16.66 42.51
C GLU A 126 -6.88 -17.07 41.13
N GLU A 127 -7.71 -16.23 40.50
CA GLU A 127 -8.25 -16.48 39.16
C GLU A 127 -7.15 -16.35 38.09
N ILE A 128 -6.18 -15.47 38.32
CA ILE A 128 -5.01 -15.30 37.47
C ILE A 128 -4.13 -16.56 37.54
N GLU A 129 -3.87 -17.10 38.72
CA GLU A 129 -3.12 -18.37 38.89
C GLU A 129 -3.85 -19.56 38.26
N GLU A 130 -5.18 -19.64 38.39
CA GLU A 130 -5.99 -20.67 37.75
C GLU A 130 -5.89 -20.59 36.21
N LEU A 131 -5.89 -19.38 35.64
CA LEU A 131 -5.71 -19.20 34.20
C LEU A 131 -4.28 -19.52 33.75
N LEU A 132 -3.27 -19.13 34.52
CA LEU A 132 -1.86 -19.42 34.22
C LEU A 132 -1.58 -20.93 34.23
N SER A 133 -2.18 -21.67 35.16
CA SER A 133 -2.08 -23.15 35.20
C SER A 133 -2.84 -23.84 34.06
N LYS A 134 -3.90 -23.23 33.52
CA LYS A 134 -4.62 -23.75 32.34
C LYS A 134 -3.93 -23.44 31.02
N ILE A 135 -3.16 -22.35 30.96
CA ILE A 135 -2.46 -21.90 29.75
C ILE A 135 -1.05 -22.53 29.66
N SER A 136 -0.43 -22.84 30.79
CA SER A 136 0.88 -23.49 30.84
C SER A 136 0.83 -24.76 31.69
N ASP A 137 1.26 -25.88 31.12
CA ASP A 137 1.43 -27.15 31.87
C ASP A 137 2.58 -27.09 32.89
N LYS A 138 3.32 -25.97 32.92
CA LYS A 138 4.44 -25.70 33.81
C LYS A 138 4.48 -24.21 34.11
N ALA A 139 4.45 -23.84 35.40
CA ALA A 139 4.82 -22.49 35.81
C ALA A 139 6.19 -22.16 35.18
N PRO A 140 6.40 -20.94 34.65
CA PRO A 140 7.72 -20.56 34.20
C PRO A 140 8.65 -20.68 35.40
N GLU A 141 9.50 -21.70 35.40
CA GLU A 141 10.69 -21.80 36.24
C GLU A 141 11.64 -20.71 35.73
N ALA A 142 11.30 -19.44 35.95
CA ALA A 142 12.34 -18.46 36.12
C ALA A 142 12.98 -18.86 37.45
N PRO A 143 14.20 -19.43 37.46
CA PRO A 143 14.88 -19.65 38.72
C PRO A 143 14.95 -18.30 39.43
N ASP A 144 14.79 -18.27 40.75
CA ASP A 144 14.82 -17.01 41.52
C ASP A 144 16.07 -16.17 41.20
N SER A 145 17.14 -16.82 40.75
CA SER A 145 18.40 -16.22 40.30
C SER A 145 18.35 -15.48 38.95
N PHE A 146 17.37 -15.74 38.07
CA PHE A 146 17.32 -15.09 36.74
C PHE A 146 17.08 -13.58 36.86
N TRP A 147 16.25 -13.18 37.81
CA TRP A 147 15.97 -11.77 38.05
C TRP A 147 17.10 -11.09 38.82
N GLU A 148 17.78 -11.81 39.71
CA GLU A 148 18.99 -11.29 40.38
C GLU A 148 20.13 -11.07 39.38
N GLU A 149 20.42 -12.05 38.52
CA GLU A 149 21.46 -11.97 37.49
C GLU A 149 21.17 -10.83 36.48
N LEU A 150 19.92 -10.68 36.06
CA LEU A 150 19.53 -9.61 35.14
C LEU A 150 19.57 -8.22 35.81
N LEU A 151 19.29 -8.13 37.12
CA LEU A 151 19.42 -6.86 37.86
C LEU A 151 20.90 -6.49 38.07
N GLU A 152 21.78 -7.48 38.27
CA GLU A 152 23.22 -7.30 38.39
C GLU A 152 23.81 -6.82 37.04
N ASP A 153 23.46 -7.47 35.93
CA ASP A 153 23.85 -7.05 34.56
C ASP A 153 23.40 -5.63 34.22
N VAL A 154 22.18 -5.24 34.63
CA VAL A 154 21.65 -3.89 34.40
C VAL A 154 22.35 -2.86 35.29
N ASN A 155 22.74 -3.25 36.52
CA ASN A 155 23.48 -2.38 37.42
C ASN A 155 24.92 -2.15 36.92
N ASP A 156 25.59 -3.18 36.43
CA ASP A 156 26.92 -3.07 35.82
C ASP A 156 26.91 -2.16 34.57
N LEU A 157 25.85 -2.23 33.75
CA LEU A 157 25.64 -1.33 32.61
C LEU A 157 25.37 0.14 33.01
N LEU A 158 24.92 0.39 34.24
CA LEU A 158 24.67 1.73 34.78
C LEU A 158 25.86 2.30 35.56
N GLU A 159 26.80 1.46 36.00
CA GLU A 159 28.02 1.85 36.72
C GLU A 159 29.22 2.12 35.78
N GLU A 160 29.12 1.79 34.48
CA GLU A 160 30.17 2.05 33.46
C GLU A 160 30.17 3.48 32.84
N ASP A 161 29.54 4.49 33.46
CA ASP A 161 29.66 5.92 33.10
C ASP A 161 30.35 6.79 34.17
#